data_AF-A0A1G9CSP7-F1
#
_entry.id   AF-A0A1G9CSP7-F1
#
_cell.length_a   1.000
_cell.length_b   1.000
_cell.length_c   1.000
_cell.angle_alpha   90.00
_cell.angle_beta   90.00
_cell.angle_gamma   90.00
#
_symmetry.space_group_name_H-M   'P 1'
#
loop_
_entity.id
_entity.type
_entity.pdbx_description
1 polymer ?
#
loop_
_entity_poly.entity_id
_entity_poly.type
_entity_poly.pdbx_seq_one_letter_code
_entity_poly.pdbx_strand_id
1 'polypeptide(L)'
;MHVIAAKTVSLGEALTEEFKTYVQAIITGAKRLAKTLQSEGVDIVFSGTDNHLLLLDLHSLGVTGKVAEVRDRVSSLTSPFPLY
;
A
#
# COMPACT_ATOMS: atom_id res chain seq x y z
N MET A 1 -8.41 -29.91 5.66
CA MET A 1 -7.01 -30.40 5.55
C MET A 1 -6.15 -29.55 4.60
N HIS A 2 -6.55 -29.27 3.35
CA HIS A 2 -5.73 -28.50 2.39
C HIS A 2 -5.36 -27.07 2.84
N VAL A 3 -6.27 -26.34 3.50
CA VAL A 3 -5.99 -24.98 4.02
C VAL A 3 -4.95 -24.97 5.15
N ILE A 4 -4.93 -26.01 5.99
CA ILE A 4 -3.99 -26.12 7.10
C ILE A 4 -2.57 -26.31 6.55
N ALA A 5 -2.41 -27.23 5.58
CA ALA A 5 -1.13 -27.44 4.91
C ALA A 5 -0.63 -26.16 4.22
N ALA A 6 -1.50 -25.44 3.51
CA ALA A 6 -1.15 -24.17 2.87
C ALA A 6 -0.65 -23.13 3.88
N LYS A 7 -1.36 -22.94 5.00
CA LYS A 7 -0.95 -22.01 6.07
C LYS A 7 0.40 -22.40 6.68
N THR A 8 0.66 -23.70 6.87
CA THR A 8 1.95 -24.17 7.40
C THR A 8 3.10 -23.79 6.48
N VAL A 9 2.95 -23.97 5.16
CA VAL A 9 3.96 -23.57 4.18
C VAL A 9 4.19 -22.06 4.23
N SER A 10 3.12 -21.25 4.19
CA SER A 10 3.25 -19.79 4.24
C SER A 10 3.90 -19.28 5.53
N LEU A 11 3.62 -19.90 6.67
CA LEU A 11 4.29 -19.55 7.94
C LEU A 11 5.75 -19.99 7.97
N GLY A 12 6.09 -21.12 7.33
CA GLY A 12 7.47 -21.54 7.14
C GLY A 12 8.28 -20.54 6.31
N GLU A 13 7.72 -20.07 5.20
CA GLU A 13 8.33 -19.02 4.36
C GLU A 13 8.48 -17.70 5.13
N ALA A 14 7.49 -17.32 5.93
CA ALA A 14 7.53 -16.09 6.72
C ALA A 14 8.65 -16.05 7.78
N LEU A 15 9.19 -17.21 8.17
CA LEU A 15 10.29 -17.31 9.14
C LEU A 15 11.69 -17.20 8.51
N THR A 16 11.79 -17.13 7.18
CA THR A 16 13.06 -17.06 6.46
C THR A 16 13.67 -15.64 6.51
N GLU A 17 15.00 -15.53 6.38
CA GLU A 17 15.68 -14.23 6.32
C GLU A 17 15.36 -13.48 5.02
N GLU A 18 15.10 -14.22 3.95
CA GLU A 18 14.64 -13.70 2.66
C GLU A 18 13.31 -12.97 2.81
N PHE A 19 12.37 -13.54 3.58
CA PHE A 19 11.09 -12.89 3.86
C PHE A 19 11.26 -11.59 4.65
N LYS A 20 12.20 -11.53 5.61
CA LYS A 20 12.50 -10.28 6.31
C LYS A 20 13.03 -9.21 5.36
N THR A 21 13.94 -9.60 4.46
CA THR A 21 14.48 -8.69 3.43
C THR A 21 13.38 -8.19 2.50
N TYR A 22 12.46 -9.08 2.11
CA TYR A 22 11.29 -8.74 1.31
C TYR A 22 10.38 -7.73 2.01
N VAL A 23 10.08 -7.93 3.29
CA VAL A 23 9.25 -6.98 4.07
C VAL A 23 9.92 -5.61 4.20
N GLN A 24 11.24 -5.57 4.39
CA GLN A 24 11.98 -4.30 4.39
C GLN A 24 11.92 -3.59 3.02
N ALA A 25 12.00 -4.34 1.92
CA ALA A 25 11.84 -3.79 0.58
C ALA A 25 10.43 -3.17 0.37
N ILE A 26 9.38 -3.80 0.92
CA ILE A 26 8.03 -3.25 0.90
C ILE A 26 7.95 -1.91 1.63
N ILE A 27 8.44 -1.84 2.87
CA ILE A 27 8.36 -0.62 3.70
C ILE A 27 9.18 0.52 3.06
N THR A 28 10.39 0.22 2.59
CA THR A 28 11.25 1.22 1.93
C THR A 28 10.65 1.69 0.60
N GLY A 29 10.01 0.78 -0.16
CA GLY A 29 9.25 1.10 -1.36
C GLY A 29 8.06 2.02 -1.07
N ALA A 30 7.26 1.70 -0.05
CA ALA A 30 6.11 2.51 0.36
C ALA A 30 6.54 3.92 0.80
N LYS A 31 7.63 4.05 1.57
CA LYS A 31 8.21 5.34 1.95
C LYS A 31 8.69 6.16 0.75
N ARG A 32 9.33 5.50 -0.22
CA ARG A 32 9.78 6.15 -1.45
C ARG A 32 8.59 6.64 -2.28
N LEU A 33 7.56 5.80 -2.43
CA LEU A 33 6.33 6.16 -3.13
C LEU A 33 5.63 7.35 -2.45
N ALA A 34 5.54 7.35 -1.12
CA ALA A 34 5.00 8.47 -0.35
C ALA A 34 5.70 9.79 -0.70
N LYS A 35 7.04 9.76 -0.67
CA LYS A 35 7.85 10.95 -0.94
C LYS A 35 7.69 11.45 -2.38
N THR A 36 7.64 10.55 -3.35
CA THR A 36 7.41 10.92 -4.75
C THR A 36 6.03 11.56 -4.93
N LEU A 37 4.97 10.96 -4.39
CA LEU A 37 3.62 11.50 -4.49
C LEU A 37 3.48 12.87 -3.81
N GLN A 38 4.10 13.05 -2.64
CA GLN A 38 4.16 14.37 -1.99
C GLN A 38 4.88 15.41 -2.86
N SER A 39 5.97 15.03 -3.54
CA SER A 39 6.68 15.95 -4.45
C SER A 39 5.87 16.33 -5.69
N GLU A 40 4.90 15.49 -6.07
CA GLU A 40 3.96 15.75 -7.17
C GLU A 40 2.69 16.50 -6.69
N GLY A 41 2.62 16.88 -5.41
CA GLY A 41 1.52 17.67 -4.85
C GLY A 41 0.33 16.84 -4.36
N VAL A 42 0.51 15.53 -4.12
CA VAL A 42 -0.51 14.68 -3.49
C VAL A 42 -0.33 14.70 -1.98
N ASP A 43 -1.38 15.07 -1.26
CA ASP A 43 -1.37 15.03 0.20
C ASP A 43 -1.47 13.60 0.73
N ILE A 44 -0.66 13.29 1.73
CA ILE A 44 -0.64 11.98 2.38
C ILE A 44 -1.05 12.16 3.84
N VAL A 45 -2.02 11.37 4.28
CA VAL A 45 -2.48 11.37 5.67
C VAL A 45 -1.31 10.94 6.56
N PHE A 46 -1.04 11.71 7.62
CA PHE A 46 0.13 11.55 8.51
C PHE A 46 1.50 11.88 7.88
N SER A 47 1.52 12.54 6.72
CA SER A 47 2.75 13.01 6.05
C SER A 47 3.75 11.89 5.70
N GLY A 48 3.30 10.65 5.59
CA GLY A 48 4.15 9.51 5.23
C GLY A 48 3.51 8.17 5.54
N THR A 49 4.32 7.12 5.56
CA THR A 49 3.93 5.78 6.02
C THR A 49 5.11 5.04 6.65
N ASP A 50 4.83 4.29 7.70
CA ASP A 50 5.77 3.35 8.32
C ASP A 50 5.37 1.89 8.11
N ASN A 51 4.36 1.65 7.27
CA ASN A 51 3.86 0.32 6.96
C ASN A 51 3.84 0.09 5.44
N HIS A 52 3.02 -0.87 5.00
CA HIS A 52 2.96 -1.34 3.61
C HIS A 52 1.90 -0.61 2.76
N LEU A 53 1.21 0.39 3.30
CA LEU A 53 0.12 1.09 2.62
C LEU A 53 0.24 2.61 2.76
N LEU A 54 -0.47 3.33 1.89
CA LEU A 54 -0.52 4.80 1.86
C LEU A 54 -1.97 5.24 1.91
N LEU A 55 -2.23 6.30 2.65
CA LEU A 55 -3.52 6.97 2.66
C LEU A 55 -3.35 8.33 1.98
N LEU A 56 -3.97 8.47 0.82
CA LEU A 56 -3.90 9.68 0.02
C LEU A 56 -5.14 10.53 0.30
N ASP A 57 -4.92 11.80 0.62
CA ASP A 57 -5.99 12.78 0.64
C ASP A 57 -6.13 13.37 -0.77
N LEU A 58 -7.30 13.12 -1.37
CA LEU A 58 -7.62 13.56 -2.72
C LEU A 58 -8.52 14.81 -2.73
N HIS A 59 -8.93 15.30 -1.56
CA HIS A 59 -9.74 16.51 -1.46
C HIS A 59 -9.02 17.73 -2.03
N SER A 60 -7.71 17.85 -1.79
CA SER A 60 -6.88 18.92 -2.34
C SER A 60 -6.77 18.89 -3.87
N LEU A 61 -6.96 17.71 -4.48
CA LEU A 61 -7.00 17.52 -5.93
C LEU A 61 -8.41 17.68 -6.52
N GLY A 62 -9.44 17.87 -5.70
CA GLY A 62 -10.83 18.01 -6.15
C GLY A 62 -11.43 16.73 -6.76
N VAL A 63 -10.82 15.57 -6.50
CA VAL A 63 -11.23 14.27 -7.06
C VAL A 63 -11.65 13.34 -5.92
N THR A 64 -12.75 12.62 -6.08
CA THR A 64 -13.17 11.62 -5.09
C THR A 64 -12.39 10.32 -5.26
N GLY A 65 -12.18 9.57 -4.17
CA GLY A 65 -11.47 8.28 -4.23
C GLY A 65 -12.03 7.31 -5.28
N LYS A 66 -13.35 7.31 -5.49
CA LYS A 66 -14.01 6.50 -6.52
C LYS A 66 -13.60 6.89 -7.94
N VAL A 67 -13.41 8.18 -8.20
CA VAL A 67 -12.95 8.66 -9.51
C VAL A 67 -11.46 8.36 -9.69
N ALA A 68 -10.66 8.50 -8.64
CA ALA A 68 -9.24 8.14 -8.67
C ALA A 68 -9.03 6.64 -8.94
N GLU A 69 -9.77 5.76 -8.26
CA GLU A 69 -9.78 4.31 -8.49
C GLU A 69 -10.11 3.98 -9.95
N VAL A 70 -11.17 4.59 -10.51
CA VAL A 70 -11.55 4.38 -11.92
C VAL A 70 -10.46 4.86 -12.89
N ARG A 71 -9.65 5.84 -12.49
CA ARG A 71 -8.53 6.37 -13.29
C ARG A 71 -7.29 5.49 -13.19
N ASP A 72 -7.11 4.75 -12.09
CA ASP A 72 -6.11 3.69 -11.90
C ASP A 72 -6.52 2.35 -12.57
N ARG A 73 -7.15 2.46 -13.75
CA ARG A 73 -7.81 1.34 -14.45
C ARG A 73 -6.87 0.27 -15.02
N VAL A 74 -5.56 0.48 -14.92
CA VAL A 74 -4.55 -0.44 -15.45
C VAL A 74 -4.16 -1.50 -14.40
N SER A 75 -4.44 -1.27 -13.11
CA SER A 75 -3.94 -2.16 -12.05
C SER A 75 -5.02 -2.67 -11.08
N SER A 76 -6.14 -1.96 -10.87
CA SER A 76 -7.14 -2.30 -9.84
C SER A 76 -6.55 -2.47 -8.41
N LEU A 77 -5.42 -1.83 -8.11
CA LEU A 77 -4.67 -2.05 -6.86
C LEU A 77 -5.03 -1.06 -5.74
N THR A 78 -5.84 -0.04 -6.03
CA THR A 78 -6.24 1.00 -5.07
C THR A 78 -7.74 0.91 -4.77
N SER A 79 -8.12 1.10 -3.50
CA SER A 79 -9.52 1.11 -3.08
C SER A 79 -9.88 2.40 -2.34
N PRO A 80 -11.08 2.97 -2.56
CA PRO A 80 -11.51 4.17 -1.87
C PRO A 80 -11.83 3.81 -0.41
N PHE A 81 -11.12 4.46 0.51
CA PHE A 81 -11.40 4.34 1.94
C PHE A 81 -12.14 5.60 2.42
N PRO A 82 -13.39 5.50 2.90
CA PRO A 82 -14.09 6.63 3.48
C PRO A 82 -13.46 6.98 4.84
N LEU A 83 -12.79 8.13 4.93
CA LEU A 83 -12.38 8.71 6.20
C LEU A 83 -13.53 9.57 6.75
N TYR A 84 -14.59 8.89 7.22
CA TYR A 84 -15.84 9.45 7.76
C TYR A 84 -16.67 10.37 6.84
#